data_AF-A0A441BPM3-F1
#
_entry.id   AF-A0A441BPM3-F1
#
_cell.length_a   1.000
_cell.length_b   1.000
_cell.length_c   1.000
_cell.angle_alpha   90.00
_cell.angle_beta   90.00
_cell.angle_gamma   90.00
#
_symmetry.space_group_name_H-M   'P 1'
#
loop_
_entity.id
_entity.type
_entity.pdbx_description
1 polymer ?
#
loop_
_entity_poly.entity_id
_entity_poly.type
_entity_poly.pdbx_seq_one_letter_code
_entity_poly.pdbx_strand_id
1 'polypeptide(L)'
;VYKSGRVAVDAVFDSVSVVTTFKKELAQAGVIFCSISEAIREHPELVKKYLGSVVPTSDNFYATLNSAVFTDGSFVFVPKGVRCPM
;
A
#
# COMPACT_ATOMS: atom_id res chain seq x y z
N VAL A 1 -9.25 10.78 23.46
CA VAL A 1 -9.15 11.75 22.34
C VAL A 1 -7.77 11.55 21.74
N TYR A 2 -7.66 10.94 20.57
CA TYR A 2 -6.36 10.78 19.90
C TYR A 2 -5.81 12.20 19.67
N LYS A 3 -4.74 12.57 20.38
CA LYS A 3 -3.89 13.73 20.06
C LYS A 3 -3.68 13.68 18.56
N SER A 4 -3.94 14.77 17.83
CA SER A 4 -3.83 14.83 16.37
C SER A 4 -2.49 14.23 15.93
N GLY A 5 -2.50 12.94 15.62
CA GLY A 5 -1.31 12.18 15.29
C GLY A 5 -0.82 12.66 13.95
N ARG A 6 0.48 12.56 13.70
CA ARG A 6 0.96 12.76 12.34
C ARG A 6 0.36 11.62 11.52
N VAL A 7 -0.52 11.91 10.55
CA VAL A 7 -1.15 10.89 9.70
C VAL A 7 -0.46 10.91 8.34
N ALA A 8 0.02 9.75 7.89
CA ALA A 8 0.49 9.59 6.52
C ALA A 8 -0.72 9.32 5.61
N VAL A 9 -0.76 10.00 4.48
CA VAL A 9 -1.88 9.99 3.54
C VAL A 9 -1.34 9.73 2.14
N ASP A 10 -2.00 8.81 1.44
CA ASP A 10 -1.86 8.61 0.00
C ASP A 10 -3.15 9.07 -0.66
N ALA A 11 -3.08 10.12 -1.48
CA ALA A 11 -4.23 10.61 -2.21
C ALA A 11 -4.25 9.97 -3.60
N VAL A 12 -5.36 9.31 -3.91
CA VAL A 12 -5.58 8.63 -5.19
C VAL A 12 -6.61 9.44 -5.99
N PHE A 13 -6.25 9.80 -7.22
CA PHE A 13 -7.14 10.48 -8.17
C PHE A 13 -7.12 9.71 -9.50
N ASP A 14 -8.30 9.42 -10.05
CA ASP A 14 -8.47 8.59 -11.26
C ASP A 14 -7.69 7.27 -11.24
N SER A 15 -7.70 6.59 -10.08
CA SER A 15 -7.00 5.31 -9.85
C SER A 15 -5.47 5.37 -9.90
N VAL A 16 -4.88 6.56 -9.75
CA VAL A 16 -3.42 6.76 -9.65
C VAL A 16 -3.09 7.49 -8.35
N SER A 17 -2.04 7.07 -7.65
CA SER A 17 -1.52 7.81 -6.51
C SER A 17 -0.86 9.11 -6.99
N VAL A 18 -1.35 10.25 -6.48
CA VAL A 18 -0.86 11.59 -6.88
C VAL A 18 0.00 12.26 -5.81
N VAL A 19 -0.22 11.95 -4.53
CA VAL A 19 0.63 12.44 -3.45
C VAL A 19 0.67 11.46 -2.29
N THR A 20 1.88 11.19 -1.80
CA THR A 20 2.11 10.39 -0.59
C THR A 20 2.89 11.23 0.41
N THR A 21 2.35 11.42 1.62
CA THR A 21 3.01 12.20 2.68
C THR A 21 3.95 11.34 3.54
N PHE A 22 4.96 11.99 4.16
CA PHE A 22 5.90 11.36 5.11
C PHE A 22 6.72 10.16 4.60
N LYS A 23 6.86 10.00 3.28
CA LYS A 23 7.60 8.88 2.64
C LYS A 23 9.02 8.70 3.21
N LYS A 24 9.77 9.79 3.42
CA LYS A 24 11.14 9.75 3.97
C LYS A 24 11.20 9.29 5.43
N GLU A 25 10.29 9.79 6.28
CA GLU A 25 10.27 9.46 7.70
C GLU A 25 9.83 8.01 7.94
N LEU A 26 8.86 7.54 7.15
CA LEU A 26 8.42 6.14 7.16
C LEU A 26 9.54 5.21 6.66
N ALA A 27 10.24 5.58 5.59
CA ALA A 27 11.37 4.82 5.07
C ALA A 27 12.52 4.70 6.09
N GLN A 28 12.79 5.75 6.88
CA GLN A 28 13.79 5.69 7.96
C GLN A 28 13.43 4.68 9.06
N ALA A 29 12.13 4.49 9.32
CA ALA A 29 11.64 3.46 10.24
C ALA A 29 11.55 2.06 9.60
N GLY A 30 11.89 1.92 8.32
CA GLY A 30 11.75 0.69 7.54
C GLY A 30 10.31 0.40 7.09
N VAL A 31 9.38 1.34 7.27
CA VAL A 31 8.00 1.23 6.77
C VAL A 31 7.97 1.58 5.29
N ILE A 32 7.37 0.69 4.50
CA ILE A 32 7.15 0.93 3.07
C ILE A 32 5.75 1.52 2.94
N PHE A 33 5.68 2.76 2.44
CA PHE A 33 4.43 3.41 2.07
C PHE A 33 4.59 4.10 0.71
N CYS A 34 3.99 3.50 -0.31
CA CYS A 34 4.09 3.93 -1.69
C CYS A 34 2.88 3.43 -2.49
N SER A 35 2.85 3.70 -3.79
CA SER A 35 1.84 3.10 -4.66
C SER A 35 2.16 1.62 -4.91
N ILE A 36 1.12 0.82 -5.16
CA ILE A 36 1.29 -0.62 -5.45
C ILE A 36 2.08 -0.83 -6.75
N SER A 37 1.96 0.09 -7.71
CA SER A 37 2.78 0.06 -8.94
C SER A 37 4.27 0.19 -8.64
N GLU A 38 4.65 1.04 -7.68
CA GLU A 38 6.03 1.18 -7.21
C GLU A 38 6.45 -0.07 -6.43
N ALA A 39 5.61 -0.55 -5.50
CA ALA A 39 5.88 -1.74 -4.71
C ALA A 39 6.07 -3.01 -5.56
N ILE A 40 5.33 -3.17 -6.67
CA ILE A 40 5.52 -4.29 -7.60
C ILE A 40 6.91 -4.26 -8.23
N ARG A 41 7.44 -3.07 -8.56
CA ARG A 41 8.75 -2.91 -9.19
C ARG A 41 9.90 -3.07 -8.18
N GLU A 42 9.76 -2.47 -7.01
CA GLU A 42 10.84 -2.37 -6.01
C GLU A 42 10.83 -3.52 -4.99
N HIS A 43 9.66 -4.10 -4.72
CA HIS A 43 9.44 -5.13 -3.72
C HIS A 43 8.57 -6.30 -4.23
N PRO A 44 8.88 -6.88 -5.43
CA PRO A 44 8.03 -7.88 -6.07
C PRO A 44 7.75 -9.11 -5.19
N GLU A 45 8.75 -9.55 -4.42
CA GLU A 45 8.63 -10.72 -3.55
C GLU A 45 7.62 -10.51 -2.41
N LEU A 46 7.57 -9.31 -1.84
CA LEU A 46 6.60 -8.96 -0.81
C LEU A 46 5.20 -8.88 -1.40
N VAL A 47 5.04 -8.21 -2.54
CA VAL A 47 3.73 -8.09 -3.20
C VAL A 47 3.21 -9.47 -3.58
N LYS A 48 4.04 -10.30 -4.25
CA LYS A 48 3.66 -11.65 -4.66
C LYS A 48 3.28 -12.55 -3.48
N LYS A 49 3.92 -12.37 -2.32
CA LYS A 49 3.62 -13.14 -1.11
C LYS A 49 2.24 -12.84 -0.53
N TYR A 50 1.77 -11.58 -0.62
CA TYR A 50 0.57 -11.14 0.10
C TYR A 50 -0.62 -10.81 -0.82
N LEU A 51 -0.39 -10.34 -2.04
CA LEU A 51 -1.46 -10.01 -2.98
C LEU A 51 -2.27 -11.26 -3.33
N GLY A 52 -3.60 -11.16 -3.24
CA GLY A 52 -4.51 -12.27 -3.50
C GLY A 52 -4.66 -13.30 -2.36
N SER A 53 -3.89 -13.19 -1.27
CA SER A 53 -3.93 -14.15 -0.16
C SER A 53 -5.21 -14.07 0.69
N VAL A 54 -5.79 -12.87 0.82
CA VAL A 54 -7.04 -12.63 1.57
C VAL A 54 -8.25 -12.52 0.65
N VAL A 55 -8.09 -11.86 -0.50
CA VAL A 55 -9.12 -11.73 -1.53
C VAL A 55 -8.59 -12.38 -2.81
N PRO A 56 -8.91 -13.66 -3.07
CA PRO A 56 -8.49 -14.34 -4.28
C PRO A 56 -9.05 -13.69 -5.54
N THR A 57 -8.38 -13.88 -6.67
CA THR A 57 -8.83 -13.36 -7.98
C THR A 57 -10.20 -13.91 -8.41
N SER A 58 -10.64 -15.04 -7.86
CA SER A 58 -11.93 -15.67 -8.15
C SER A 58 -13.00 -15.42 -7.08
N ASP A 59 -12.76 -14.52 -6.13
CA ASP A 59 -13.64 -14.33 -4.97
C ASP A 59 -15.06 -13.92 -5.35
N ASN A 60 -15.20 -12.90 -6.20
CA ASN A 60 -16.48 -12.46 -6.75
C ASN A 60 -16.26 -11.67 -8.04
N PHE A 61 -17.35 -11.35 -8.74
CA PHE A 61 -17.30 -10.64 -10.02
C PHE A 61 -16.44 -9.37 -9.98
N TYR A 62 -16.59 -8.53 -8.95
CA TYR A 62 -15.86 -7.27 -8.83
C TYR A 62 -14.40 -7.49 -8.46
N ALA A 63 -14.09 -8.48 -7.61
CA ALA A 63 -12.72 -8.86 -7.28
C ALA A 63 -11.96 -9.38 -8.52
N THR A 64 -12.60 -10.24 -9.33
CA THR A 64 -12.04 -10.72 -10.60
C THR A 64 -11.77 -9.56 -11.55
N LEU A 65 -12.76 -8.67 -11.73
CA LEU A 65 -12.62 -7.50 -12.58
C LEU A 65 -11.48 -6.60 -12.10
N ASN A 66 -11.48 -6.22 -10.81
CA ASN A 66 -10.43 -5.37 -10.23
C ASN A 66 -9.04 -6.00 -10.39
N SER A 67 -8.90 -7.30 -10.10
CA SER A 67 -7.62 -8.00 -10.25
C SER A 67 -7.08 -7.98 -11.68
N ALA A 68 -7.96 -7.95 -12.68
CA ALA A 68 -7.59 -7.93 -14.10
C ALA A 68 -7.26 -6.53 -14.62
N VAL A 69 -7.92 -5.48 -14.11
CA VAL A 69 -7.87 -4.12 -14.70
C VAL A 69 -7.34 -3.03 -13.76
N PHE A 70 -6.88 -3.36 -12.55
CA PHE A 70 -6.34 -2.34 -11.65
C PHE A 70 -5.15 -1.61 -12.28
N THR A 71 -5.10 -0.29 -12.08
CA THR A 71 -4.00 0.56 -12.55
C THR A 71 -3.01 0.83 -11.42
N ASP A 72 -3.52 1.21 -10.25
CA ASP A 72 -2.71 1.55 -9.09
C ASP A 72 -3.53 1.39 -7.78
N GLY A 73 -2.91 1.74 -6.66
CA GLY A 73 -3.46 1.68 -5.31
C GLY A 73 -2.37 1.94 -4.29
N SER A 74 -2.68 1.87 -3.00
CA SER A 74 -1.70 2.09 -1.94
C SER A 74 -1.11 0.76 -1.43
N PHE A 75 0.21 0.71 -1.27
CA PHE A 75 0.92 -0.40 -0.64
C PHE A 75 1.53 0.05 0.69
N VAL A 76 1.21 -0.70 1.75
CA VAL A 76 1.74 -0.45 3.10
C VAL A 76 2.35 -1.74 3.63
N PHE A 77 3.61 -1.68 4.05
CA PHE A 77 4.26 -2.77 4.75
C PHE A 77 4.99 -2.26 5.99
N VAL A 78 4.65 -2.83 7.15
CA VAL A 78 5.31 -2.55 8.43
C VAL A 78 6.09 -3.80 8.84
N PRO A 79 7.43 -3.74 8.94
CA PRO A 79 8.23 -4.88 9.33
C PRO A 79 7.90 -5.36 10.75
N LYS A 80 8.13 -6.66 11.00
CA LYS A 80 7.90 -7.24 12.32
C LYS A 80 8.75 -6.52 13.38
N GLY A 81 8.11 -6.14 14.49
CA GLY A 81 8.77 -5.44 15.60
C GLY A 81 8.92 -3.93 15.40
N VAL A 82 8.52 -3.38 14.24
CA VAL A 82 8.50 -1.94 14.01
C VAL A 82 7.16 -1.36 14.46
N ARG A 83 7.22 -0.30 15.27
CA ARG A 83 6.06 0.55 15.56
C ARG A 83 6.07 1.72 14.59
N CYS A 84 4.99 1.92 13.84
CA CYS A 84 4.86 3.04 12.92
C CYS A 84 5.05 4.38 13.69
N PRO A 85 5.88 5.32 13.19
CA PRO A 85 6.15 6.60 13.85
C PRO A 85 5.01 7.63 13.67
N MET A 86 3.89 7.20 13.09
CA MET A 86 2.69 7.97 12.78
C MET A 86 1.55 7.54 13.71
#